data_AF-A0AAW1KGL8-F1
#
_entry.id   AF-A0AAW1KGL8-F1
#
_cell.length_a   1.000
_cell.length_b   1.000
_cell.length_c   1.000
_cell.angle_alpha   90.00
_cell.angle_beta   90.00
_cell.angle_gamma   90.00
#
_symmetry.space_group_name_H-M   'P 1'
#
loop_
_entity.id
_entity.type
_entity.pdbx_description
1 polymer ?
#
loop_
_entity_poly.entity_id
_entity_poly.type
_entity_poly.pdbx_seq_one_letter_code
_entity_poly.pdbx_strand_id
1 'polypeptide(L)'
;MRGVALQDSVFGLHPIQVRSNEWYRRKFYHMLDVVGVNAWLLDRRIKSQLSQQDKIVPLIPLKTNLAEHLCNRGPVNLTRKGRSSSGSTKKTDI
;
A
#
# COMPACT_ATOMS: atom_id res chain seq x y z
N MET A 1 -23.45 12.92 -8.02
CA MET A 1 -22.89 13.34 -6.71
C MET A 1 -22.85 12.26 -5.61
N ARG A 2 -23.57 11.12 -5.70
CA ARG A 2 -23.61 10.12 -4.60
C ARG A 2 -22.42 9.13 -4.52
N GLY A 3 -21.68 8.93 -5.60
CA GLY A 3 -20.59 7.93 -5.63
C GLY A 3 -19.38 8.30 -4.77
N VAL A 4 -19.00 9.59 -4.74
CA VAL A 4 -17.83 10.08 -3.99
C VAL A 4 -18.08 10.02 -2.47
N ALA A 5 -19.28 10.40 -2.01
CA ALA A 5 -19.63 10.32 -0.59
C ALA A 5 -19.66 8.88 -0.07
N LEU A 6 -20.09 7.93 -0.89
CA LEU A 6 -20.06 6.51 -0.53
C LEU A 6 -18.62 6.01 -0.42
N GLN A 7 -17.75 6.41 -1.34
CA GLN A 7 -16.33 6.07 -1.26
C GLN A 7 -15.67 6.68 -0.01
N ASP A 8 -15.99 7.93 0.33
CA ASP A 8 -15.52 8.62 1.52
C ASP A 8 -15.95 7.92 2.82
N SER A 9 -17.20 7.43 2.87
CA SER A 9 -17.68 6.65 4.02
C SER A 9 -16.89 5.36 4.23
N VAL A 10 -16.42 4.70 3.16
CA VAL A 10 -15.60 3.49 3.25
C VAL A 10 -14.19 3.82 3.73
N PHE A 11 -13.63 4.97 3.34
CA PHE A 11 -12.34 5.45 3.85
C PHE A 11 -12.39 5.77 5.35
N GLY A 12 -13.51 6.31 5.83
CA GLY A 12 -13.70 6.61 7.25
C GLY A 12 -13.69 5.39 8.17
N LEU A 13 -13.98 4.19 7.66
CA LEU A 13 -14.08 2.97 8.48
C LEU A 13 -12.73 2.33 8.82
N HIS A 14 -11.73 2.44 7.93
CA HIS A 14 -10.43 1.80 8.10
C HIS A 14 -9.23 2.72 7.82
N PRO A 15 -9.15 3.89 8.47
CA PRO A 15 -8.13 4.90 8.17
C PRO A 15 -6.73 4.43 8.56
N ILE A 16 -5.75 4.72 7.71
CA ILE A 16 -4.33 4.58 8.06
C ILE A 16 -3.94 5.77 8.94
N GLN A 17 -3.99 5.58 10.27
CA GLN A 17 -3.61 6.61 11.23
C GLN A 17 -2.09 6.63 11.43
N VAL A 18 -1.41 7.57 10.77
CA VAL A 18 0.01 7.83 11.01
C VAL A 18 0.16 9.12 11.81
N ARG A 19 0.64 9.00 13.05
CA ARG A 19 0.96 10.15 13.90
C ARG A 19 2.23 10.80 13.40
N SER A 20 2.07 11.84 12.57
CA SER A 20 3.19 12.55 11.98
C SER A 20 2.98 14.06 11.93
N ASN A 21 4.04 14.82 12.24
CA ASN A 21 4.09 16.27 12.15
C ASN A 21 4.26 16.79 10.72
N GLU A 22 4.72 15.95 9.80
CA GLU A 22 4.92 16.33 8.41
C GLU A 22 3.63 16.08 7.62
N TRP A 23 3.01 17.16 7.13
CA TRP A 23 1.73 17.13 6.43
C TRP A 23 1.76 16.27 5.16
N TYR A 24 2.92 16.18 4.48
CA TYR A 24 3.03 15.40 3.24
C TYR A 24 2.92 13.90 3.51
N ARG A 25 3.41 13.40 4.66
CA ARG A 25 3.26 11.99 5.04
C ARG A 25 1.79 11.63 5.18
N ARG A 26 0.98 12.51 5.78
CA ARG A 26 -0.48 12.32 5.86
C ARG A 26 -1.11 12.18 4.46
N LYS A 27 -0.72 13.03 3.50
CA LYS A 27 -1.21 12.91 2.11
C LYS A 27 -0.78 11.60 1.45
N PHE A 28 0.46 11.18 1.66
CA PHE A 28 0.98 9.93 1.10
C PHE A 28 0.23 8.70 1.63
N TYR A 29 0.06 8.60 2.96
CA TYR A 29 -0.70 7.49 3.55
C TYR A 29 -2.18 7.52 3.16
N HIS A 30 -2.76 8.71 3.00
CA HIS A 30 -4.11 8.84 2.46
C HIS A 30 -4.20 8.32 1.02
N MET A 31 -3.23 8.65 0.15
CA MET A 31 -3.19 8.10 -1.21
C MET A 31 -3.05 6.58 -1.22
N LEU A 32 -2.24 6.00 -0.32
CA LEU A 32 -2.13 4.54 -0.18
C LEU A 32 -3.47 3.91 0.20
N ASP A 33 -4.23 4.55 1.10
CA ASP A 33 -5.54 4.06 1.51
C ASP A 33 -6.55 4.12 0.36
N VAL A 34 -6.53 5.22 -0.41
CA VAL A 34 -7.34 5.37 -1.63
C VAL A 34 -7.04 4.26 -2.65
N VAL A 35 -5.76 3.99 -2.90
CA VAL A 35 -5.33 2.91 -3.80
C VAL A 35 -5.79 1.54 -3.29
N GLY A 36 -5.64 1.26 -1.99
CA GLY A 36 -6.03 -0.01 -1.37
C GLY A 36 -7.53 -0.31 -1.51
N VAL A 37 -8.39 0.67 -1.21
CA VAL A 37 -9.85 0.49 -1.35
C VAL A 37 -10.25 0.37 -2.82
N ASN A 38 -9.64 1.14 -3.72
CA ASN A 38 -9.92 1.04 -5.15
C ASN A 38 -9.52 -0.33 -5.70
N ALA A 39 -8.39 -0.90 -5.27
CA ALA A 39 -7.98 -2.26 -5.63
C ALA A 39 -8.97 -3.30 -5.11
N TRP A 40 -9.47 -3.15 -3.88
CA TRP A 40 -10.51 -4.03 -3.32
C TRP A 40 -11.83 -3.95 -4.09
N LEU A 41 -12.29 -2.74 -4.44
CA LEU A 41 -13.49 -2.55 -5.25
C LEU A 41 -13.35 -3.18 -6.64
N LEU A 42 -12.17 -3.07 -7.25
CA LEU A 42 -11.87 -3.67 -8.54
C LEU A 42 -11.89 -5.21 -8.45
N ASP A 43 -11.23 -5.79 -7.44
CA ASP A 43 -11.22 -7.25 -7.21
C ASP A 43 -12.64 -7.80 -7.02
N ARG A 44 -13.48 -7.10 -6.26
CA ARG A 44 -14.89 -7.47 -6.05
C ARG A 44 -15.70 -7.40 -7.35
N ARG A 45 -15.47 -6.38 -8.19
CA ARG A 45 -16.14 -6.26 -9.50
C ARG A 45 -15.75 -7.42 -10.42
N ILE A 46 -14.46 -7.73 -10.51
CA ILE A 46 -13.95 -8.83 -11.35
C ILE A 46 -14.52 -10.17 -10.87
N LYS A 47 -14.47 -10.45 -9.56
CA LYS A 47 -15.02 -11.70 -8.99
C LYS A 47 -16.54 -11.81 -9.17
N SER A 48 -17.26 -10.69 -9.11
CA SER A 48 -18.69 -10.65 -9.43
C SER A 48 -18.97 -10.99 -10.90
N GLN A 49 -18.13 -10.55 -11.83
CA GLN A 49 -18.26 -10.88 -13.25
C GLN A 49 -17.92 -12.35 -13.54
N LEU A 50 -16.95 -12.92 -12.81
CA LEU A 50 -16.56 -14.33 -12.93
C LEU A 50 -17.47 -15.30 -12.16
N SER A 51 -18.56 -14.81 -11.55
CA SER A 51 -19.47 -15.60 -10.68
C SER A 51 -18.75 -16.30 -9.51
N GLN A 52 -17.63 -15.75 -9.04
CA GLN A 52 -16.85 -16.27 -7.91
C GLN A 52 -17.14 -15.48 -6.62
N GLN A 53 -18.41 -15.46 -6.22
CA GLN A 53 -18.87 -14.68 -5.06
C GLN A 53 -18.28 -15.20 -3.75
N ASP A 54 -18.01 -16.51 -3.66
CA ASP A 54 -17.44 -17.17 -2.48
C ASP A 54 -15.99 -16.74 -2.17
N LYS A 55 -15.31 -16.11 -3.14
CA LYS A 55 -13.91 -15.67 -3.00
C LYS A 55 -13.77 -14.18 -2.70
N ILE A 56 -14.87 -13.48 -2.39
CA ILE A 56 -14.83 -12.05 -2.06
C ILE A 56 -14.20 -11.89 -0.68
N VAL A 57 -12.99 -11.34 -0.64
CA VAL A 57 -12.24 -11.11 0.59
C VAL A 57 -12.67 -9.77 1.20
N PRO A 58 -12.92 -9.67 2.51
CA PRO A 58 -13.19 -8.38 3.15
C PRO A 58 -11.96 -7.45 3.12
N LEU A 59 -12.17 -6.16 3.31
CA LEU A 59 -11.14 -5.13 3.11
C LEU A 59 -9.92 -5.31 4.03
N ILE A 60 -10.12 -5.66 5.31
CA ILE A 60 -9.04 -5.84 6.29
C ILE A 60 -8.09 -6.98 5.88
N PRO A 61 -8.55 -8.22 5.65
CA PRO A 61 -7.65 -9.30 5.24
C PRO A 61 -7.00 -9.04 3.89
N LEU A 62 -7.64 -8.30 2.98
CA LEU A 62 -6.95 -7.86 1.76
C LEU A 62 -5.76 -6.97 2.11
N LYS A 63 -5.94 -5.97 2.98
CA LYS A 63 -4.85 -5.07 3.42
C LYS A 63 -3.73 -5.83 4.12
N THR A 64 -4.02 -6.86 4.93
CA THR A 64 -2.98 -7.66 5.59
C THR A 64 -2.20 -8.51 4.61
N ASN A 65 -2.87 -9.22 3.69
CA ASN A 65 -2.20 -10.00 2.64
C ASN A 65 -1.34 -9.09 1.76
N LEU A 66 -1.86 -7.91 1.39
CA LEU A 66 -1.13 -6.93 0.61
C LEU A 66 0.14 -6.48 1.37
N ALA A 67 0.03 -6.15 2.66
CA ALA A 67 1.18 -5.78 3.48
C ALA A 67 2.21 -6.90 3.57
N GLU A 68 1.79 -8.14 3.79
CA GLU A 68 2.66 -9.31 3.82
C GLU A 68 3.39 -9.50 2.48
N HIS A 69 2.66 -9.44 1.36
CA HIS A 69 3.27 -9.55 0.03
C HIS A 69 4.26 -8.41 -0.26
N LEU A 70 3.99 -7.18 0.22
CA LEU A 70 4.91 -6.06 0.07
C LEU A 70 6.16 -6.23 0.94
N CYS A 71 6.03 -6.72 2.17
CA CYS A 71 7.15 -7.00 3.06
C CYS A 71 8.02 -8.15 2.51
N ASN A 72 7.38 -9.21 2.00
CA ASN A 72 8.06 -10.38 1.47
C ASN A 72 8.73 -10.14 0.12
N ARG A 73 8.37 -9.08 -0.62
CA ARG A 73 8.97 -8.74 -1.91
C ARG A 73 10.43 -8.28 -1.80
N GLY A 74 10.93 -8.03 -0.59
CA GLY A 74 12.29 -7.58 -0.31
C GLY A 74 12.56 -6.15 -0.80
N PRO A 75 13.70 -5.54 -0.41
CA PRO A 75 14.08 -4.25 -0.93
C PRO A 75 14.26 -4.35 -2.45
N VAL A 76 13.51 -3.54 -3.20
CA VAL A 76 13.83 -3.30 -4.60
C VAL A 76 15.26 -2.76 -4.62
N ASN A 77 16.15 -3.39 -5.38
CA ASN A 77 17.48 -2.86 -5.68
C ASN A 77 17.32 -1.55 -6.45
N LEU A 78 16.96 -0.48 -5.74
CA LEU A 78 17.02 0.87 -6.24
C LEU A 78 18.52 1.14 -6.38
N THR A 79 19.01 1.09 -7.61
CA THR A 79 20.34 1.62 -7.94
C THR A 79 20.42 2.99 -7.29
N ARG A 80 21.34 3.11 -6.33
CA ARG A 80 21.50 4.28 -5.45
C ARG A 80 21.81 5.51 -6.29
N LYS A 81 20.78 6.15 -6.85
CA LYS A 81 20.95 7.34 -7.69
C LYS A 81 21.11 8.53 -6.76
N GLY A 82 22.36 9.00 -6.64
CA GLY A 82 22.66 10.34 -6.09
C GLY A 82 23.36 10.41 -4.74
N ARG A 83 23.97 9.34 -4.22
CA ARG A 83 25.00 9.49 -3.18
C ARG A 83 26.11 8.46 -3.37
N SER A 84 27.23 8.91 -3.93
CA SER A 84 28.51 8.21 -3.77
C SER A 84 28.81 8.15 -2.28
N SER A 85 28.93 6.95 -1.72
CA SER A 85 29.59 6.79 -0.43
C SER A 85 31.07 7.01 -0.67
N SER A 86 31.52 8.25 -0.52
CA SER A 86 32.94 8.55 -0.41
C SER A 86 33.46 7.97 0.91
N GLY A 87 34.15 6.83 0.81
CA GLY A 87 35.34 6.50 1.60
C GLY A 87 35.18 6.05 3.06
N SER A 88 35.33 4.74 3.29
CA SER A 88 36.40 4.24 4.17
C SER A 88 36.83 2.83 3.74
N THR A 89 37.89 2.83 2.91
CA THR A 89 39.05 1.92 2.93
C THR A 89 38.87 0.44 3.31
N LYS A 90 39.23 -0.40 2.33
CA LYS A 90 39.68 -1.80 2.37
C LYS A 90 40.22 -2.27 3.73
N LYS A 91 39.86 -3.50 4.09
CA LYS A 91 40.83 -4.55 4.50
C LYS A 91 40.32 -5.90 4.00
N THR A 92 40.92 -6.36 2.90
CA THR A 92 41.27 -7.77 2.77
C THR A 92 42.23 -8.12 3.91
N ASP A 93 42.11 -9.32 4.49
CA ASP A 93 43.23 -10.26 4.60
C ASP A 93 42.84 -11.48 5.45
N ILE A 94 43.07 -12.65 4.83
CA ILE A 94 43.14 -14.05 5.33
C ILE A 94 41.82 -14.75 5.63
#